data_AF-A0A8S0U3I7-F1
#
_entry.id   AF-A0A8S0U3I7-F1
#
_cell.length_a   1.000
_cell.length_b   1.000
_cell.length_c   1.000
_cell.angle_alpha   90.00
_cell.angle_beta   90.00
_cell.angle_gamma   90.00
#
_symmetry.space_group_name_H-M   'P 1'
#
loop_
_entity.id
_entity.type
_entity.pdbx_description
1 polymer ?
#
loop_
_entity_poly.entity_id
_entity_poly.type
_entity_poly.pdbx_seq_one_letter_code
_entity_poly.pdbx_strand_id
1 'polypeptide(L)'
;MNGSQWPQAVQLTDSHTVDNEVERTQLLLDHPDDPLTIVAGKVKGKLKVTRAFGVSYLKKKTMNDALMGILRVNNLTSPPYVSLEPSLHVHEVSSSDHFVVLGSDGLFDFFCNNEVVKLVHFYILSNPSGDPAKFLVEQLVVRAADCAGFSMEELMGIPAGRRWKYHDDVTVIVIILGLNKSTSKASTCL
;
A
#
# COMPACT_ATOMS: atom_id res chain seq x y z
N MET A 1 5.40 38.69 4.96
CA MET A 1 6.23 37.78 4.13
C MET A 1 5.94 36.37 4.60
N ASN A 2 4.87 35.74 4.12
CA ASN A 2 4.61 34.33 4.44
C ASN A 2 5.37 33.50 3.42
N GLY A 3 6.51 32.95 3.81
CA GLY A 3 7.18 31.93 3.03
C GLY A 3 6.18 30.79 2.80
N SER A 4 5.94 30.43 1.54
CA SER A 4 5.09 29.32 1.15
C SER A 4 5.62 28.05 1.79
N GLN A 5 5.11 27.71 2.97
CA GLN A 5 5.49 26.48 3.65
C GLN A 5 4.88 25.33 2.85
N TRP A 6 5.77 24.51 2.29
CA TRP A 6 5.34 23.35 1.51
C TRP A 6 4.53 22.42 2.41
N PRO A 7 3.41 21.84 1.93
CA PRO A 7 2.63 20.91 2.74
C PRO A 7 3.49 19.73 3.21
N GLN A 8 3.43 19.45 4.50
CA GLN A 8 4.14 18.36 5.13
C GLN A 8 3.32 17.07 5.04
N ALA A 9 3.94 15.96 4.66
CA ALA A 9 3.29 14.66 4.76
C ALA A 9 3.31 14.16 6.20
N VAL A 10 2.14 13.72 6.68
CA VAL A 10 1.96 13.04 7.96
C VAL A 10 1.42 11.65 7.67
N GLN A 11 2.17 10.62 8.06
CA GLN A 11 1.74 9.23 7.89
C GLN A 11 0.77 8.86 9.01
N LEU A 12 -0.41 8.36 8.63
CA LEU A 12 -1.49 8.01 9.58
C LEU A 12 -1.61 6.49 9.83
N THR A 13 -0.89 5.67 9.05
CA THR A 13 -0.96 4.21 9.12
C THR A 13 0.43 3.58 9.06
N ASP A 14 0.63 2.46 9.73
CA ASP A 14 1.84 1.67 9.62
C ASP A 14 1.71 0.59 8.53
N SER A 15 2.81 0.29 7.87
CA SER A 15 2.88 -0.85 6.94
C SER A 15 2.99 -2.16 7.73
N HIS A 16 1.96 -2.99 7.64
CA HIS A 16 1.92 -4.31 8.29
C HIS A 16 2.62 -5.39 7.44
N THR A 17 3.94 -5.27 7.32
CA THR A 17 4.78 -6.18 6.55
C THR A 17 5.95 -6.71 7.38
N VAL A 18 6.60 -7.77 6.91
CA VAL A 18 7.81 -8.31 7.58
C VAL A 18 9.03 -7.38 7.49
N ASP A 19 8.95 -6.31 6.70
CA ASP A 19 9.97 -5.28 6.58
C ASP A 19 9.84 -4.23 7.71
N ASN A 20 8.66 -4.13 8.34
CA ASN A 20 8.48 -3.37 9.57
C ASN A 20 9.06 -4.15 10.76
N GLU A 21 10.06 -3.58 11.43
CA GLU A 21 10.78 -4.26 12.52
C GLU A 21 9.87 -4.62 13.70
N VAL A 22 8.86 -3.81 14.01
CA VAL A 22 7.89 -4.07 15.09
C VAL A 22 7.05 -5.29 14.75
N GLU A 23 6.48 -5.32 13.54
CA GLU A 23 5.69 -6.46 13.04
C GLU A 23 6.52 -7.73 12.95
N ARG A 24 7.74 -7.63 12.41
CA ARG A 24 8.68 -8.75 12.28
C ARG A 24 9.03 -9.33 13.65
N THR A 25 9.33 -8.47 14.62
CA THR A 25 9.72 -8.88 15.97
C THR A 25 8.55 -9.55 16.67
N GLN A 26 7.35 -8.95 16.61
CA GLN A 26 6.15 -9.55 17.19
C GLN A 26 5.85 -10.92 16.58
N LEU A 27 5.91 -11.05 15.26
CA LEU A 27 5.69 -12.32 14.58
C LEU A 27 6.67 -13.41 15.03
N LEU A 28 7.94 -13.08 15.23
CA LEU A 28 8.93 -14.05 15.73
C LEU A 28 8.69 -14.43 17.21
N LEU A 29 8.24 -13.48 18.03
CA LEU A 29 7.89 -13.71 19.43
C LEU A 29 6.64 -14.57 19.59
N ASP A 30 5.68 -14.44 18.68
CA ASP A 30 4.45 -15.26 18.66
C ASP A 30 4.73 -16.72 18.28
N HIS A 31 5.85 -16.98 17.60
CA HIS A 31 6.24 -18.31 17.10
C HIS A 31 7.69 -18.69 17.48
N PRO A 32 8.04 -18.75 18.78
CA PRO A 32 9.43 -18.92 19.24
C PRO A 32 10.05 -20.27 18.83
N ASP A 33 9.22 -21.30 18.66
CA ASP A 33 9.65 -22.66 18.30
C ASP A 33 9.67 -22.92 16.78
N ASP A 34 9.35 -21.92 15.95
CA ASP A 34 9.31 -22.06 14.49
C ASP A 34 10.40 -21.19 13.82
N PRO A 35 11.56 -21.78 13.48
CA PRO A 35 12.65 -21.05 12.81
C PRO A 35 12.31 -20.67 11.36
N LEU A 36 11.22 -21.22 10.80
CA LEU A 36 10.76 -20.95 9.44
C LEU A 36 9.51 -20.06 9.43
N THR A 37 9.32 -19.27 10.49
CA THR A 37 8.25 -18.25 10.58
C THR A 37 8.37 -17.23 9.44
N ILE A 38 9.59 -16.78 9.14
CA ILE A 38 9.89 -15.86 8.02
C ILE A 38 10.91 -16.54 7.10
N VAL A 39 10.55 -16.72 5.83
CA VAL A 39 11.40 -17.33 4.81
C VAL A 39 11.47 -16.38 3.62
N ALA A 40 12.69 -16.04 3.19
CA ALA A 40 12.95 -15.13 2.06
C ALA A 40 12.14 -13.81 2.13
N GLY A 41 12.07 -13.21 3.32
CA GLY A 41 11.34 -11.95 3.54
C GLY A 41 9.82 -12.10 3.39
N LYS A 42 9.26 -13.27 3.72
CA LYS A 42 7.81 -13.53 3.70
C LYS A 42 7.38 -14.43 4.85
N VAL A 43 6.21 -14.19 5.41
CA VAL A 43 5.52 -15.06 6.38
C VAL A 43 5.34 -16.45 5.76
N LYS A 44 5.97 -17.46 6.37
CA LYS A 44 6.07 -18.85 5.88
C LYS A 44 6.48 -18.96 4.40
N GLY A 45 7.21 -17.98 3.87
CA GLY A 45 7.59 -17.92 2.46
C GLY A 45 6.46 -17.58 1.48
N LYS A 46 5.28 -17.16 1.97
CA LYS A 46 4.08 -16.95 1.16
C LYS A 46 3.71 -15.49 0.98
N LEU A 47 3.64 -14.71 2.05
CA LEU A 47 3.14 -13.32 2.03
C LEU A 47 4.15 -12.35 2.63
N LYS A 48 4.28 -11.14 2.05
CA LYS A 48 5.05 -10.05 2.67
C LYS A 48 4.30 -9.42 3.86
N VAL A 49 2.97 -9.38 3.77
CA VAL A 49 2.11 -8.80 4.81
C VAL A 49 1.98 -9.74 6.01
N THR A 50 1.96 -9.16 7.22
CA THR A 50 1.75 -9.87 8.49
C THR A 50 0.28 -9.86 8.92
N ARG A 51 -0.54 -9.00 8.31
CA ARG A 51 -1.97 -8.86 8.60
C ARG A 51 -2.76 -8.82 7.30
N ALA A 52 -3.83 -9.61 7.22
CA ALA A 52 -4.69 -9.65 6.04
C ALA A 52 -6.01 -10.34 6.36
N PHE A 53 -7.10 -9.95 5.70
CA PHE A 53 -8.29 -10.81 5.62
C PHE A 53 -8.02 -12.03 4.72
N GLY A 54 -8.83 -13.08 4.84
CA GLY A 54 -8.63 -14.31 4.05
C GLY A 54 -7.40 -15.12 4.49
N VAL A 55 -6.68 -15.72 3.53
CA VAL A 55 -5.44 -16.51 3.73
C VAL A 55 -5.50 -17.50 4.89
N SER A 56 -6.66 -18.15 5.02
CA SER A 56 -7.01 -19.01 6.17
C SER A 56 -6.05 -20.18 6.37
N TYR A 57 -5.36 -20.61 5.31
CA TYR A 57 -4.34 -21.65 5.35
C TYR A 57 -3.10 -21.28 6.18
N LEU A 58 -2.87 -19.99 6.46
CA LEU A 58 -1.85 -19.53 7.42
C LEU A 58 -2.41 -19.30 8.82
N LYS A 59 -3.74 -19.38 8.98
CA LYS A 59 -4.45 -19.06 10.23
C LYS A 59 -4.96 -20.28 10.97
N LYS A 60 -5.30 -21.35 10.25
CA LYS A 60 -5.84 -22.58 10.82
C LYS A 60 -5.22 -23.79 10.10
N LYS A 61 -4.72 -24.74 10.89
CA LYS A 61 -4.13 -25.98 10.37
C LYS A 61 -5.10 -26.78 9.49
N THR A 62 -6.36 -26.89 9.90
CA THR A 62 -7.39 -27.59 9.11
C THR A 62 -7.60 -26.98 7.72
N MET A 63 -7.49 -25.65 7.59
CA MET A 63 -7.62 -24.96 6.31
C MET A 63 -6.39 -25.17 5.42
N ASN A 64 -5.22 -25.31 6.02
CA ASN A 64 -4.00 -25.69 5.31
C ASN A 64 -4.03 -27.15 4.85
N ASP A 65 -4.53 -28.04 5.71
CA ASP A 65 -4.65 -29.46 5.41
C ASP A 65 -5.67 -29.73 4.29
N ALA A 66 -6.66 -28.86 4.12
CA ALA A 66 -7.60 -28.90 2.99
C ALA A 66 -6.97 -28.52 1.63
N LEU A 67 -5.78 -27.90 1.62
CA LEU A 67 -5.10 -27.55 0.37
C LEU A 67 -4.51 -28.80 -0.31
N MET A 68 -4.47 -28.76 -1.65
CA MET A 68 -3.70 -29.72 -2.46
C MET A 68 -2.23 -29.73 -2.02
N GLY A 69 -1.57 -30.89 -2.06
CA GLY A 69 -0.25 -31.09 -1.46
C GLY A 69 0.81 -30.04 -1.86
N ILE A 70 0.84 -29.62 -3.13
CA ILE A 70 1.78 -28.60 -3.62
C ILE A 70 1.51 -27.19 -3.09
N LEU A 71 0.28 -26.90 -2.65
CA LEU A 71 -0.14 -25.60 -2.11
C LEU A 71 -0.03 -25.56 -0.58
N ARG A 72 0.03 -26.73 0.07
CA ARG A 72 0.10 -26.84 1.53
C ARG A 72 1.38 -26.20 2.07
N VAL A 73 1.24 -25.43 3.13
CA VAL A 73 2.37 -24.87 3.88
C VAL A 73 2.85 -25.91 4.87
N ASN A 74 4.10 -26.35 4.73
CA ASN A 74 4.71 -27.29 5.66
C ASN A 74 5.06 -26.60 6.97
N ASN A 75 5.14 -27.39 8.06
CA ASN A 75 5.57 -26.92 9.38
C ASN A 75 4.76 -25.71 9.89
N LEU A 76 3.43 -25.77 9.76
CA LEU A 76 2.51 -24.82 10.38
C LEU A 76 2.29 -25.22 11.83
N THR A 77 3.27 -24.92 12.70
CA THR A 77 3.37 -25.45 14.07
C THR A 77 2.46 -24.72 15.05
N SER A 78 2.37 -23.39 14.96
CA SER A 78 1.62 -22.56 15.90
C SER A 78 0.74 -21.50 15.19
N PRO A 79 -0.14 -21.87 14.25
CA PRO A 79 -1.02 -20.88 13.62
C PRO A 79 -1.92 -20.17 14.67
N PRO A 80 -2.28 -18.89 14.46
CA PRO A 80 -2.19 -18.15 13.20
C PRO A 80 -0.86 -17.40 12.99
N TYR A 81 -0.33 -17.44 11.77
CA TYR A 81 0.87 -16.67 11.35
C TYR A 81 0.55 -15.32 10.71
N VAL A 82 -0.73 -15.06 10.43
CA VAL A 82 -1.20 -13.80 9.85
C VAL A 82 -2.38 -13.32 10.68
N SER A 83 -2.29 -12.11 11.20
CA SER A 83 -3.34 -11.53 12.04
C SER A 83 -4.51 -10.97 11.21
N LEU A 84 -5.67 -10.88 11.86
CA LEU A 84 -6.86 -10.18 11.37
C LEU A 84 -7.02 -8.80 12.03
N GLU A 85 -6.25 -8.51 13.07
CA GLU A 85 -6.40 -7.30 13.89
C GLU A 85 -5.85 -6.08 13.15
N PRO A 86 -6.65 -5.04 12.88
CA PRO A 86 -6.16 -3.79 12.30
C PRO A 86 -5.38 -2.98 13.34
N SER A 87 -4.59 -2.01 12.88
CA SER A 87 -4.10 -0.91 13.72
C SER A 87 -5.10 0.24 13.70
N LEU A 88 -5.33 0.88 14.85
CA LEU A 88 -6.17 2.07 14.94
C LEU A 88 -5.29 3.29 15.24
N HIS A 89 -5.39 4.31 14.39
CA HIS A 89 -4.84 5.64 14.63
C HIS A 89 -5.97 6.67 14.52
N VAL A 90 -6.01 7.62 15.46
CA VAL A 90 -7.04 8.66 15.52
C VAL A 90 -6.34 10.01 15.42
N HIS A 91 -6.72 10.78 14.40
CA HIS A 91 -6.23 12.15 14.17
C HIS A 91 -7.42 13.10 14.16
N GLU A 92 -7.36 14.15 14.98
CA GLU A 92 -8.38 15.20 15.00
C GLU A 92 -8.10 16.18 13.85
N VAL A 93 -9.03 16.26 12.90
CA VAL A 93 -8.88 17.13 11.72
C VAL A 93 -8.91 18.59 12.15
N SER A 94 -7.87 19.32 11.76
CA SER A 94 -7.67 20.73 12.03
C SER A 94 -7.78 21.58 10.76
N SER A 95 -7.83 22.90 10.91
CA SER A 95 -7.77 23.83 9.77
C SER A 95 -6.45 23.80 9.00
N SER A 96 -5.40 23.17 9.55
CA SER A 96 -4.13 22.96 8.86
C SER A 96 -4.10 21.70 8.00
N ASP A 97 -5.10 20.83 8.12
CA ASP A 97 -5.19 19.61 7.33
C ASP A 97 -5.94 19.88 6.03
N HIS A 98 -5.28 19.67 4.90
CA HIS A 98 -5.80 20.08 3.58
C HIS A 98 -6.46 18.92 2.83
N PHE A 99 -5.87 17.73 2.91
CA PHE A 99 -6.38 16.53 2.26
C PHE A 99 -5.77 15.27 2.86
N VAL A 100 -6.41 14.13 2.63
CA VAL A 100 -5.88 12.79 2.93
C VAL A 100 -5.72 12.04 1.62
N VAL A 101 -4.59 11.32 1.48
CA VAL A 101 -4.36 10.40 0.36
C VAL A 101 -4.36 8.98 0.91
N LEU A 102 -5.22 8.13 0.36
CA LEU A 102 -5.16 6.68 0.54
C LEU A 102 -4.64 6.08 -0.76
N GLY A 103 -3.62 5.24 -0.67
CA GLY A 103 -3.03 4.56 -1.82
C GLY A 103 -2.75 3.09 -1.51
N SER A 104 -2.86 2.21 -2.50
CA SER A 104 -2.25 0.88 -2.42
C SER A 104 -0.71 1.00 -2.45
N ASP A 105 -0.02 -0.07 -2.06
CA ASP A 105 1.44 -0.19 -2.15
C ASP A 105 1.97 0.12 -3.55
N GLY A 106 1.24 -0.28 -4.61
CA GLY A 106 1.58 0.07 -5.98
C GLY A 106 1.84 1.57 -6.21
N LEU A 107 1.19 2.50 -5.48
CA LEU A 107 1.53 3.93 -5.53
C LEU A 107 2.88 4.22 -4.85
N PHE A 108 3.06 3.69 -3.64
CA PHE A 108 4.18 4.00 -2.76
C PHE A 108 5.47 3.26 -3.12
N ASP A 109 5.39 2.26 -4.00
CA ASP A 109 6.54 1.63 -4.63
C ASP A 109 7.31 2.61 -5.54
N PHE A 110 6.65 3.67 -6.05
CA PHE A 110 7.25 4.66 -6.96
C PHE A 110 7.46 6.05 -6.35
N PHE A 111 6.71 6.38 -5.30
CA PHE A 111 6.74 7.71 -4.68
C PHE A 111 6.81 7.63 -3.17
N CYS A 112 7.63 8.49 -2.56
CA CYS A 112 7.56 8.69 -1.13
C CYS A 112 6.36 9.58 -0.73
N ASN A 113 5.92 9.48 0.54
CA ASN A 113 4.78 10.26 1.07
C ASN A 113 4.90 11.77 0.78
N ASN A 114 6.12 12.32 0.90
CA ASN A 114 6.36 13.73 0.61
C ASN A 114 6.11 14.05 -0.86
N GLU A 115 6.63 13.27 -1.81
CA GLU A 115 6.38 13.46 -3.26
C GLU A 115 4.88 13.42 -3.57
N VAL A 116 4.15 12.47 -3.02
CA VAL A 116 2.69 12.36 -3.22
C VAL A 116 1.98 13.63 -2.75
N VAL A 117 2.27 14.10 -1.54
CA VAL A 117 1.70 15.35 -0.99
C VAL A 117 2.10 16.57 -1.83
N LYS A 118 3.34 16.61 -2.36
CA LYS A 118 3.80 17.66 -3.26
C LYS A 118 2.96 17.73 -4.54
N LEU A 119 2.79 16.58 -5.20
CA LEU A 119 2.07 16.44 -6.46
C LEU A 119 0.59 16.83 -6.29
N VAL A 120 -0.08 16.30 -5.27
CA VAL A 120 -1.50 16.58 -5.01
C VAL A 120 -1.71 18.06 -4.72
N HIS A 121 -0.91 18.66 -3.86
CA HIS A 121 -1.05 20.07 -3.52
C HIS A 121 -0.83 20.98 -4.72
N PHE A 122 0.22 20.74 -5.51
CA PHE A 122 0.48 21.49 -6.74
C PHE A 122 -0.69 21.39 -7.73
N TYR A 123 -1.24 20.18 -7.89
CA TYR A 123 -2.34 19.93 -8.81
C TYR A 123 -3.64 20.62 -8.37
N ILE A 124 -4.01 20.53 -7.08
CA ILE A 124 -5.22 21.16 -6.55
C ILE A 124 -5.18 22.68 -6.74
N LEU A 125 -4.04 23.32 -6.49
CA LEU A 125 -3.88 24.77 -6.69
C LEU A 125 -3.98 25.18 -8.15
N SER A 126 -3.45 24.37 -9.06
CA SER A 126 -3.40 24.66 -10.51
C SER A 126 -4.71 24.27 -11.23
N ASN A 127 -5.43 23.29 -10.70
CA ASN A 127 -6.60 22.69 -11.32
C ASN A 127 -7.73 22.46 -10.29
N PRO A 128 -8.41 23.52 -9.81
CA PRO A 128 -9.40 23.41 -8.73
C PRO A 128 -10.57 22.44 -9.02
N SER A 129 -10.92 22.24 -10.29
CA SER A 129 -11.98 21.31 -10.71
C SER A 129 -11.46 19.93 -11.16
N GLY A 130 -10.13 19.76 -11.25
CA GLY A 130 -9.47 18.55 -11.73
C GLY A 130 -9.51 17.40 -10.72
N ASP A 131 -9.15 16.20 -11.16
CA ASP A 131 -9.09 15.01 -10.31
C ASP A 131 -7.65 14.68 -9.87
N PRO A 132 -7.27 15.00 -8.62
CA PRO A 132 -5.92 14.73 -8.12
C PRO A 132 -5.61 13.24 -8.00
N ALA A 133 -6.61 12.36 -7.80
CA ALA A 133 -6.38 10.92 -7.75
C ALA A 133 -6.00 10.39 -9.13
N LYS A 134 -6.75 10.81 -10.17
CA LYS A 134 -6.43 10.49 -11.56
C LYS A 134 -5.04 11.04 -11.95
N PHE A 135 -4.74 12.27 -11.56
CA PHE A 135 -3.43 12.87 -11.81
C PHE A 135 -2.28 12.07 -11.19
N LEU A 136 -2.42 11.61 -9.95
CA LEU A 136 -1.41 10.74 -9.31
C LEU A 136 -1.18 9.44 -10.09
N VAL A 137 -2.26 8.82 -10.56
CA VAL A 137 -2.17 7.62 -11.41
C VAL A 137 -1.44 7.93 -12.71
N GLU A 138 -1.75 9.03 -13.39
CA GLU A 138 -1.06 9.44 -14.61
C GLU A 138 0.44 9.69 -14.36
N GLN A 139 0.80 10.35 -13.26
CA GLN A 139 2.21 10.55 -12.87
C GLN A 139 2.92 9.23 -12.56
N LEU A 140 2.23 8.27 -11.95
CA LEU A 140 2.77 6.95 -11.69
C LEU A 140 3.08 6.20 -12.97
N VAL A 141 2.17 6.18 -13.94
CA VAL A 141 2.39 5.48 -15.21
C VAL A 141 3.61 6.08 -15.92
N VAL A 142 3.78 7.40 -15.90
CA VAL A 142 4.98 8.06 -16.44
C VAL A 142 6.23 7.61 -15.70
N ARG A 143 6.24 7.65 -14.36
CA ARG A 143 7.40 7.22 -13.55
C ARG A 143 7.75 5.74 -13.78
N ALA A 144 6.75 4.87 -13.85
CA ALA A 144 6.93 3.45 -14.10
C ALA A 144 7.50 3.20 -15.51
N ALA A 145 7.04 3.95 -16.52
CA ALA A 145 7.56 3.87 -17.88
C ALA A 145 9.03 4.31 -17.94
N ASP A 146 9.36 5.44 -17.31
CA ASP A 146 10.73 5.95 -17.22
C ASP A 146 11.66 4.93 -16.53
N CYS A 147 11.23 4.34 -15.41
CA CYS A 147 11.98 3.29 -14.70
C CYS A 147 12.19 2.03 -15.55
N ALA A 148 11.24 1.70 -16.43
CA ALA A 148 11.32 0.56 -17.32
C ALA A 148 12.06 0.85 -18.65
N GLY A 149 12.41 2.12 -18.91
CA GLY A 149 13.01 2.54 -20.18
C GLY A 149 12.02 2.56 -21.35
N PHE A 150 10.74 2.82 -21.07
CA PHE A 150 9.67 2.93 -22.06
C PHE A 150 9.08 4.33 -22.09
N SER A 151 8.43 4.66 -23.21
CA SER A 151 7.41 5.71 -23.24
C SER A 151 6.13 5.24 -22.52
N MET A 152 5.29 6.20 -22.11
CA MET A 152 3.98 5.90 -21.53
C MET A 152 3.12 5.03 -22.46
N GLU A 153 3.13 5.31 -23.76
CA GLU A 153 2.36 4.58 -24.77
C GLU A 153 2.82 3.13 -24.90
N GLU A 154 4.14 2.90 -24.89
CA GLU A 154 4.72 1.56 -24.91
C GLU A 154 4.33 0.77 -23.67
N LEU A 155 4.45 1.36 -22.47
CA LEU A 155 4.07 0.70 -21.21
C LEU A 155 2.57 0.34 -21.19
N MET A 156 1.70 1.27 -21.60
CA MET A 156 0.26 1.02 -21.65
C MET A 156 -0.12 0.00 -22.72
N GLY A 157 0.67 -0.11 -23.80
CA GLY A 157 0.53 -1.12 -24.84
C GLY A 157 0.90 -2.54 -24.40
N ILE A 158 1.56 -2.72 -23.25
CA ILE A 158 1.92 -4.04 -22.74
C ILE A 158 0.63 -4.80 -22.35
N PRO A 159 0.46 -6.07 -22.80
CA PRO A 159 -0.70 -6.87 -22.41
C PRO A 159 -0.79 -7.05 -20.89
N ALA A 160 -2.00 -6.96 -20.33
CA ALA A 160 -2.25 -6.98 -18.88
C ALA A 160 -1.48 -8.10 -18.13
N GLY A 161 -1.45 -9.33 -18.66
CA GLY A 161 -0.72 -10.45 -18.03
C GLY A 161 0.80 -10.30 -17.92
N ARG A 162 1.38 -9.27 -18.53
CA ARG A 162 2.82 -8.93 -18.45
C ARG A 162 3.08 -7.60 -17.75
N ARG A 163 2.05 -6.81 -17.45
CA ARG A 163 2.17 -5.44 -16.93
C ARG A 163 2.64 -5.39 -15.48
N TRP A 164 2.26 -6.39 -14.67
CA TRP A 164 2.70 -6.57 -13.28
C TRP A 164 4.22 -6.54 -13.07
N LYS A 165 5.01 -6.77 -14.13
CA LYS A 165 6.47 -6.71 -14.09
C LYS A 165 7.02 -5.28 -14.00
N TYR A 166 6.19 -4.29 -14.31
CA TYR A 166 6.60 -2.89 -14.43
C TYR A 166 5.95 -2.02 -13.37
N HIS A 167 4.71 -2.32 -12.97
CA HIS A 167 4.04 -1.75 -11.80
C HIS A 167 2.95 -2.72 -11.32
N ASP A 168 2.56 -2.65 -10.04
CA ASP A 168 1.42 -3.40 -9.50
C ASP A 168 0.09 -2.68 -9.78
N ASP A 169 -1.04 -3.28 -9.40
CA ASP A 169 -2.34 -2.63 -9.39
C ASP A 169 -2.30 -1.38 -8.47
N VAL A 170 -2.76 -0.25 -8.99
CA VAL A 170 -2.74 1.03 -8.27
C VAL A 170 -4.16 1.47 -7.98
N THR A 171 -4.46 1.77 -6.72
CA THR A 171 -5.68 2.44 -6.30
C THR A 171 -5.31 3.67 -5.50
N VAL A 172 -5.89 4.82 -5.86
CA VAL A 172 -5.66 6.10 -5.18
C VAL A 172 -7.00 6.76 -4.85
N ILE A 173 -7.15 7.23 -3.63
CA ILE A 173 -8.27 8.04 -3.18
C ILE A 173 -7.71 9.31 -2.56
N VAL A 174 -8.21 10.47 -3.01
CA VAL A 174 -7.88 11.77 -2.42
C VAL A 174 -9.15 12.36 -1.81
N ILE A 175 -9.09 12.67 -0.53
CA ILE A 175 -10.18 13.28 0.25
C ILE A 175 -9.76 14.71 0.57
N ILE A 176 -10.49 15.70 0.06
CA ILE A 176 -10.21 17.12 0.37
C ILE A 176 -10.88 17.48 1.69
N LEU A 177 -10.12 18.11 2.58
CA LEU A 177 -10.56 18.56 3.90
C LEU A 177 -10.78 20.09 3.86
N GLY A 178 -11.93 20.57 4.33
CA GLY A 178 -12.28 22.00 4.28
C GLY A 178 -13.76 22.33 4.54
N LEU A 179 -13.99 23.53 5.11
CA LEU A 179 -15.20 23.96 5.81
C LEU A 179 -16.54 23.63 5.08
N ASN A 180 -17.29 22.70 5.68
CA ASN A 180 -18.69 22.33 5.40
C ASN A 180 -18.99 21.43 4.19
N LYS A 181 -18.00 20.97 3.41
CA LYS A 181 -18.21 19.92 2.39
C LYS A 181 -16.96 19.06 2.19
N SER A 182 -16.99 17.83 2.67
CA SER A 182 -16.00 16.81 2.27
C SER A 182 -16.32 16.33 0.85
N THR A 183 -15.32 16.32 -0.02
CA THR A 183 -15.42 15.69 -1.35
C THR A 183 -14.33 14.65 -1.51
N SER A 184 -14.69 13.50 -2.07
CA SER A 184 -13.82 12.35 -2.27
C SER A 184 -13.70 12.02 -3.76
N LYS A 185 -12.47 11.84 -4.24
CA LYS A 185 -12.17 11.42 -5.62
C LYS A 185 -11.33 10.15 -5.59
N ALA A 186 -11.64 9.19 -6.46
CA ALA A 186 -11.00 7.87 -6.49
C ALA A 186 -10.63 7.50 -7.93
N SER A 187 -9.46 6.89 -8.11
CA SER A 187 -8.96 6.43 -9.40
C SER A 187 -8.19 5.12 -9.24
N THR A 188 -8.17 4.31 -10.29
CA THR A 188 -7.48 3.02 -10.31
C THR A 188 -6.79 2.78 -11.65
N CYS A 189 -5.68 2.06 -11.61
CA CYS A 189 -4.96 1.57 -12.79
C CYS A 189 -4.62 0.09 -12.57
N LEU A 190 -4.86 -0.70 -13.62
CA LEU A 190 -4.59 -2.13 -13.72
C LEU A 190 -3.46 -2.39 -14.73
#